data_AF-A0A1I7UYY4-F1
#
_entry.id   AF-A0A1I7UYY4-F1
#
_cell.length_a   1.000
_cell.length_b   1.000
_cell.length_c   1.000
_cell.angle_alpha   90.00
_cell.angle_beta   90.00
_cell.angle_gamma   90.00
#
_symmetry.space_group_name_H-M   'P 1'
#
loop_
_entity.id
_entity.type
_entity.pdbx_description
1 polymer ?
#
loop_
_entity_poly.entity_id
_entity_poly.type
_entity_poly.pdbx_seq_one_letter_code
_entity_poly.pdbx_strand_id
1 'polypeptide(L)'
;MLLVLYVVFLLGLSNCQLVPTATPTKRTIRVGIAAAQLTQSGSVGWSSCGGAVPIAVQYLQSKGHLTEFDFEYIMEYTECDKASTVKAGLRFMKDLNVDVVIGPPCAKALEVMGTLSVIYKKLVLGWGFVSESQLADSTRFPFVTSVQPTATT
;
A
#
# COMPACT_ATOMS: atom_id res chain seq x y z
N MET A 1 11.59 -67.12 8.49
CA MET A 1 11.52 -65.97 9.42
C MET A 1 12.48 -64.82 9.06
N LEU A 2 13.69 -65.07 8.54
CA LEU A 2 14.62 -63.99 8.13
C LEU A 2 14.17 -63.19 6.88
N LEU A 3 13.43 -63.81 5.94
CA LEU A 3 13.03 -63.15 4.69
C LEU A 3 11.99 -62.03 4.91
N VAL A 4 11.14 -62.17 5.93
CA VAL A 4 10.06 -61.21 6.24
C VAL A 4 10.62 -59.93 6.87
N LEU A 5 11.68 -60.03 7.68
CA LEU A 5 12.35 -58.86 8.25
C LEU A 5 13.06 -58.01 7.18
N TYR A 6 13.59 -58.64 6.12
CA TYR A 6 14.32 -57.92 5.07
C TYR A 6 13.41 -57.07 4.18
N VAL A 7 12.19 -57.55 3.92
CA VAL A 7 11.19 -56.83 3.11
C VAL A 7 10.64 -55.61 3.87
N VAL A 8 10.47 -55.72 5.19
CA VAL A 8 10.00 -54.61 6.04
C VAL A 8 11.07 -53.51 6.15
N PHE A 9 12.35 -53.88 6.19
CA PHE A 9 13.45 -52.90 6.25
C PHE A 9 13.63 -52.13 4.93
N LEU A 10 13.33 -52.76 3.78
CA LEU A 10 13.38 -52.11 2.47
C LEU A 10 12.21 -51.13 2.23
N LEU A 11 11.03 -51.39 2.81
CA LEU A 11 9.88 -50.50 2.72
C LEU A 11 9.95 -49.30 3.69
N GLY A 12 10.85 -49.34 4.69
CA GLY A 12 11.09 -48.23 5.62
C GLY A 12 11.93 -47.08 5.05
N LEU A 13 12.50 -47.25 3.84
CA LEU A 13 13.30 -46.24 3.13
C LEU A 13 12.54 -45.57 1.98
N SER A 14 11.23 -45.82 1.84
CA SER A 14 10.38 -45.11 0.88
C SER A 14 10.23 -43.65 1.27
N ASN A 15 11.14 -42.83 0.75
CA ASN A 15 10.95 -41.44 0.35
C ASN A 15 9.94 -40.63 1.18
N CYS A 16 10.37 -40.16 2.35
CA CYS A 16 10.05 -38.78 2.72
C CYS A 16 10.85 -37.85 1.80
N GLN A 17 10.50 -37.83 0.50
CA GLN A 17 10.84 -36.66 -0.29
C GLN A 17 10.03 -35.53 0.33
N LEU A 18 10.73 -34.63 1.03
CA LEU A 18 10.27 -33.27 1.24
C LEU A 18 9.92 -32.76 -0.15
N VAL A 19 8.64 -32.84 -0.52
CA VAL A 19 8.11 -32.04 -1.62
C VAL A 19 8.57 -30.63 -1.26
N PRO A 20 9.42 -29.97 -2.07
CA PRO A 20 9.66 -28.55 -1.87
C PRO A 20 8.27 -27.95 -2.00
N THR A 21 7.66 -27.59 -0.88
CA THR A 21 6.44 -26.80 -0.90
C THR A 21 6.88 -25.56 -1.63
N ALA A 22 6.49 -25.42 -2.90
CA ALA A 22 6.83 -24.26 -3.69
C ALA A 22 6.41 -23.07 -2.84
N THR A 23 7.39 -22.32 -2.31
CA THR A 23 7.10 -21.14 -1.52
C THR A 23 6.19 -20.30 -2.39
N PRO A 24 4.93 -20.04 -1.98
CA PRO A 24 4.02 -19.28 -2.82
C PRO A 24 4.73 -17.98 -3.19
N THR A 25 4.95 -17.75 -4.48
CA THR A 25 5.59 -16.51 -4.93
C THR A 25 4.68 -15.38 -4.50
N LYS A 26 5.10 -14.64 -3.47
CA LYS A 26 4.32 -13.54 -2.92
C LYS A 26 4.14 -12.46 -3.98
N ARG A 27 2.94 -11.90 -4.07
CA ARG A 27 2.69 -10.77 -4.96
C ARG A 27 3.14 -9.49 -4.28
N THR A 28 3.95 -8.69 -4.95
CA THR A 28 4.32 -7.35 -4.45
C THR A 28 3.21 -6.34 -4.74
N ILE A 29 2.76 -5.64 -3.71
CA ILE A 29 1.88 -4.48 -3.78
C ILE A 29 2.74 -3.22 -3.72
N ARG A 30 2.67 -2.40 -4.76
CA ARG A 30 3.45 -1.15 -4.87
C ARG A 30 2.59 0.02 -4.43
N VAL A 31 3.08 0.77 -3.44
CA VAL A 31 2.39 1.87 -2.80
C VAL A 31 3.15 3.17 -3.07
N GLY A 32 2.53 4.09 -3.82
CA GLY A 32 3.03 5.45 -3.95
C GLY A 32 2.62 6.28 -2.74
N ILE A 33 3.51 7.10 -2.17
CA ILE A 33 3.22 7.93 -1.00
C ILE A 33 3.62 9.37 -1.30
N ALA A 34 2.62 10.25 -1.37
CA ALA A 34 2.84 11.70 -1.40
C ALA A 34 2.87 12.21 0.04
N ALA A 35 4.06 12.54 0.53
CA ALA A 35 4.27 12.95 1.91
C ALA A 35 4.47 14.47 2.03
N ALA A 36 4.35 14.99 3.25
CA ALA A 36 4.79 16.33 3.63
C ALA A 36 5.68 16.21 4.87
N GLN A 37 6.78 16.98 4.93
CA GLN A 37 7.72 16.96 6.05
C GLN A 37 7.86 18.32 6.71
N LEU A 38 7.94 19.39 5.92
CA LEU A 38 8.27 20.73 6.39
C LEU A 38 7.01 21.56 6.61
N THR A 39 6.04 21.49 5.70
CA THR A 39 4.86 22.38 5.76
C THR A 39 3.86 22.03 6.85
N GLN A 40 3.89 20.80 7.38
CA GLN A 40 2.99 20.31 8.43
C GLN A 40 3.70 19.42 9.47
N SER A 41 4.95 19.74 9.79
CA SER A 41 5.87 18.91 10.58
C SER A 41 5.34 18.47 11.96
N GLY A 42 4.61 19.33 12.65
CA GLY A 42 4.14 19.10 14.02
C GLY A 42 2.95 18.15 14.18
N SER A 43 2.31 17.73 13.09
CA SER A 43 1.12 16.86 13.17
C SER A 43 1.12 15.75 12.13
N VAL A 44 1.15 16.09 10.83
CA VAL A 44 1.08 15.12 9.73
C VAL A 44 2.40 15.02 8.96
N GLY A 45 3.49 15.48 9.58
CA GLY A 45 4.84 15.33 9.06
C GLY A 45 5.22 13.87 8.90
N TRP A 46 5.90 13.53 7.80
CA TRP A 46 6.31 12.16 7.51
C TRP A 46 7.18 11.56 8.61
N SER A 47 8.10 12.33 9.18
CA SER A 47 8.93 11.90 10.32
C SER A 47 8.11 11.51 11.55
N SER A 48 6.90 12.04 11.68
CA SER A 48 6.04 11.85 12.85
C SER A 48 5.04 10.70 12.63
N CYS A 49 4.48 10.57 11.42
CA CYS A 49 3.38 9.62 11.15
C CYS A 49 3.71 8.56 10.09
N GLY A 50 4.73 8.74 9.26
CA GLY A 50 5.02 7.88 8.11
C GLY A 50 5.32 6.44 8.48
N GLY A 51 5.95 6.22 9.64
CA GLY A 51 6.22 4.89 10.18
C GLY A 51 4.97 4.07 10.49
N ALA A 52 3.80 4.69 10.63
CA ALA A 52 2.55 3.97 10.92
C ALA A 52 2.14 3.03 9.78
N VAL A 53 2.45 3.35 8.53
CA VAL A 53 2.07 2.55 7.35
C VAL A 53 2.71 1.15 7.39
N PRO A 54 4.04 1.00 7.42
CA PRO A 54 4.65 -0.33 7.48
C PRO A 54 4.35 -1.06 8.79
N ILE A 55 4.18 -0.36 9.92
CA ILE A 55 3.82 -0.99 11.20
C ILE A 55 2.42 -1.61 11.12
N ALA A 56 1.45 -0.93 10.51
CA ALA A 56 0.10 -1.47 10.33
C ALA A 56 0.11 -2.74 9.47
N VAL A 57 0.89 -2.75 8.37
CA VAL A 57 1.05 -3.93 7.52
C VAL A 57 1.73 -5.07 8.28
N GLN A 58 2.81 -4.79 9.01
CA GLN A 58 3.49 -5.78 9.83
C GLN A 58 2.57 -6.37 10.90
N TYR A 59 1.74 -5.55 11.53
CA TYR A 59 0.74 -6.01 12.49
C TYR A 59 -0.26 -6.96 11.84
N LEU A 60 -0.83 -6.60 10.68
CA LEU A 60 -1.76 -7.46 9.95
C LEU A 60 -1.11 -8.80 9.56
N GLN A 61 0.14 -8.77 9.09
CA GLN A 61 0.93 -9.96 8.80
C GLN A 61 1.14 -10.85 10.02
N SER A 62 1.40 -10.26 11.19
CA SER A 62 1.52 -11.01 12.46
C SER A 62 0.21 -11.69 12.89
N LYS A 63 -0.93 -11.23 12.37
CA LYS A 63 -2.26 -11.81 12.60
C LYS A 63 -2.69 -12.82 11.52
N GLY A 64 -1.79 -13.16 10.60
CA GLY A 64 -2.10 -14.08 9.50
C GLY A 64 -2.86 -13.45 8.34
N HIS A 65 -3.01 -12.11 8.32
CA HIS A 65 -3.56 -11.39 7.17
C HIS A 65 -2.43 -10.89 6.26
N LEU A 66 -2.67 -10.76 4.96
CA LEU A 66 -1.69 -10.23 4.01
C LEU A 66 -0.36 -11.00 3.94
N THR A 67 -0.32 -12.25 4.39
CA THR A 67 0.91 -13.07 4.43
C THR A 67 1.40 -13.49 3.04
N GLU A 68 0.51 -13.44 2.05
CA GLU A 68 0.78 -13.74 0.64
C GLU A 68 1.28 -12.52 -0.17
N PHE A 69 1.36 -11.34 0.45
CA PHE A 69 1.80 -10.11 -0.18
C PHE A 69 3.10 -9.59 0.43
N ASP A 70 3.96 -9.06 -0.45
CA ASP A 70 5.05 -8.18 -0.05
C ASP A 70 4.68 -6.73 -0.43
N PHE A 71 5.28 -5.74 0.24
CA PHE A 71 4.95 -4.33 0.02
C PHE A 71 6.20 -3.54 -0.37
N GLU A 72 6.10 -2.75 -1.45
CA GLU A 72 7.10 -1.80 -1.88
C GLU A 72 6.54 -0.38 -1.70
N TYR A 73 7.21 0.46 -0.93
CA TYR A 73 6.80 1.84 -0.68
C TYR A 73 7.69 2.81 -1.46
N ILE A 74 7.07 3.65 -2.29
CA ILE A 74 7.77 4.66 -3.09
C ILE A 74 7.26 6.02 -2.61
N MET A 75 8.14 6.81 -2.01
CA MET A 75 7.77 8.07 -1.37
C MET A 75 8.32 9.28 -2.12
N GLU A 76 7.51 10.32 -2.24
CA GLU A 76 7.91 11.65 -2.72
C GLU A 76 7.39 12.72 -1.76
N TYR A 77 8.25 13.68 -1.41
CA TYR A 77 7.84 14.86 -0.64
C TYR A 77 7.18 15.88 -1.55
N THR A 78 5.89 16.09 -1.36
CA THR A 78 5.08 17.06 -2.11
C THR A 78 4.90 18.38 -1.37
N GLU A 79 5.14 18.40 -0.06
CA GLU A 79 5.03 19.59 0.81
C GLU A 79 3.70 20.34 0.67
N CYS A 80 2.63 19.64 0.31
CA CYS A 80 1.31 20.21 0.04
C CYS A 80 1.30 21.24 -1.12
N ASP A 81 2.33 21.24 -1.96
CA ASP A 81 2.40 22.02 -3.19
C ASP A 81 1.74 21.28 -4.37
N LYS A 82 0.97 22.01 -5.17
CA LYS A 82 0.21 21.43 -6.29
C LYS A 82 1.14 20.93 -7.41
N ALA A 83 2.18 21.70 -7.76
CA ALA A 83 3.06 21.34 -8.87
C ALA A 83 3.89 20.08 -8.53
N SER A 84 4.41 20.04 -7.32
CA SER A 84 5.12 18.88 -6.75
C SER A 84 4.20 17.66 -6.66
N THR A 85 2.93 17.86 -6.31
CA THR A 85 1.91 16.79 -6.32
C THR A 85 1.64 16.25 -7.73
N VAL A 86 1.56 17.10 -8.75
CA VAL A 86 1.42 16.63 -10.15
C VAL A 86 2.61 15.77 -10.55
N LYS A 87 3.83 16.23 -10.26
CA LYS A 87 5.06 15.48 -10.56
C LYS A 87 5.05 14.10 -9.89
N ALA A 88 4.74 14.06 -8.60
CA ALA A 88 4.65 12.80 -7.85
C ALA A 88 3.54 11.90 -8.40
N GLY A 89 2.36 12.45 -8.70
CA GLY A 89 1.24 11.71 -9.26
C GLY A 89 1.53 11.09 -10.61
N LEU A 90 2.18 11.82 -11.53
CA LEU A 90 2.62 11.27 -12.82
C LEU A 90 3.65 10.14 -12.61
N ARG A 91 4.62 10.35 -11.72
CA ARG A 91 5.60 9.30 -11.39
C ARG A 91 4.93 8.04 -10.85
N PHE A 92 4.00 8.16 -9.90
CA PHE A 92 3.32 7.02 -9.30
C PHE A 92 2.38 6.33 -10.28
N MET A 93 1.49 7.08 -10.93
CA MET A 93 0.36 6.53 -11.67
C MET A 93 0.71 6.19 -13.12
N LYS A 94 1.58 6.99 -13.76
CA LYS A 94 1.97 6.81 -15.17
C LYS A 94 3.27 6.01 -15.30
N ASP A 95 4.34 6.48 -14.67
CA ASP A 95 5.68 5.94 -14.94
C ASP A 95 5.92 4.62 -14.18
N LEU A 96 5.59 4.59 -12.89
CA LEU A 96 5.77 3.43 -12.04
C LEU A 96 4.53 2.53 -12.01
N ASN A 97 3.36 3.06 -12.40
CA ASN A 97 2.09 2.33 -12.42
C ASN A 97 1.81 1.58 -11.10
N VAL A 98 1.97 2.25 -9.95
CA VAL A 98 1.75 1.67 -8.61
C VAL A 98 0.33 1.12 -8.44
N ASP A 99 0.13 0.18 -7.53
CA ASP A 99 -1.19 -0.42 -7.27
C ASP A 99 -2.12 0.55 -6.54
N VAL A 100 -1.59 1.32 -5.59
CA VAL A 100 -2.34 2.29 -4.79
C VAL A 100 -1.47 3.50 -4.44
N VAL A 101 -2.09 4.67 -4.28
CA VAL A 101 -1.42 5.89 -3.84
C VAL A 101 -1.98 6.32 -2.49
N ILE A 102 -1.13 6.53 -1.51
CA ILE A 102 -1.44 7.34 -0.32
C ILE A 102 -1.20 8.79 -0.72
N GLY A 103 -2.30 9.54 -0.81
CA GLY A 103 -2.30 10.92 -1.29
C GLY A 103 -1.63 11.91 -0.32
N PRO A 104 -1.42 13.16 -0.74
CA PRO A 104 -0.85 14.19 0.12
C PRO A 104 -1.78 14.52 1.31
N PRO A 105 -1.24 14.89 2.48
CA PRO A 105 -2.03 15.10 3.70
C PRO A 105 -2.77 16.46 3.75
N CYS A 106 -2.88 17.16 2.63
CA CYS A 106 -3.52 18.47 2.50
C CYS A 106 -4.50 18.47 1.34
N ALA A 107 -5.71 19.00 1.55
CA ALA A 107 -6.80 18.87 0.59
C ALA A 107 -6.55 19.47 -0.79
N LYS A 108 -5.95 20.67 -0.89
CA LYS A 108 -5.67 21.31 -2.18
C LYS A 108 -4.72 20.51 -3.05
N ALA A 109 -3.78 19.79 -2.41
CA ALA A 109 -2.89 18.87 -3.09
C ALA A 109 -3.62 17.57 -3.41
N LEU A 110 -4.43 17.06 -2.47
CA LEU A 110 -5.19 15.83 -2.67
C LEU A 110 -6.20 15.95 -3.81
N GLU A 111 -6.81 17.11 -4.01
CA GLU A 111 -7.70 17.42 -5.14
C GLU A 111 -6.98 17.22 -6.49
N VAL A 112 -5.71 17.65 -6.58
CA VAL A 112 -4.88 17.48 -7.77
C VAL A 112 -4.55 16.00 -7.99
N MET A 113 -4.14 15.29 -6.92
CA MET A 113 -3.88 13.86 -6.97
C MET A 113 -5.14 13.07 -7.35
N GLY A 114 -6.29 13.44 -6.80
CA GLY A 114 -7.60 12.88 -7.11
C GLY A 114 -8.01 13.11 -8.56
N THR A 115 -7.67 14.27 -9.14
CA THR A 115 -7.91 14.51 -10.57
C THR A 115 -7.07 13.56 -11.45
N LEU A 116 -5.79 13.36 -11.10
CA LEU A 116 -4.93 12.40 -11.81
C LEU A 116 -5.43 10.95 -11.64
N SER A 117 -6.01 10.64 -10.48
CA SER A 117 -6.58 9.33 -10.18
C SER A 117 -7.69 8.91 -11.15
N VAL A 118 -8.48 9.87 -11.64
CA VAL A 118 -9.54 9.63 -12.63
C VAL A 118 -8.96 9.30 -14.00
N ILE A 119 -7.89 9.98 -14.39
CA ILE A 119 -7.22 9.78 -15.68
C ILE A 119 -6.55 8.41 -15.73
N TYR A 120 -5.79 8.07 -14.68
CA TYR A 120 -5.00 6.84 -14.62
C TYR A 120 -5.72 5.66 -13.97
N LYS A 121 -6.96 5.87 -13.48
CA LYS A 121 -7.80 4.87 -12.80
C LYS A 121 -7.06 4.20 -11.63
N LYS A 122 -6.49 5.03 -10.75
CA LYS A 122 -5.69 4.58 -9.60
C LYS A 122 -6.37 4.95 -8.29
N LEU A 123 -6.45 4.00 -7.36
CA LEU A 123 -6.95 4.27 -6.02
C LEU A 123 -6.03 5.25 -5.29
N VAL A 124 -6.61 6.32 -4.74
CA VAL A 124 -5.93 7.32 -3.91
C VAL A 124 -6.57 7.32 -2.52
N LEU A 125 -5.76 7.11 -1.49
CA LEU A 125 -6.15 7.12 -0.09
C LEU A 125 -5.82 8.49 0.51
N GLY A 126 -6.85 9.26 0.87
CA GLY A 126 -6.74 10.53 1.57
C GLY A 126 -6.57 10.36 3.08
N TRP A 127 -5.65 11.13 3.68
CA TRP A 127 -5.38 11.16 5.12
C TRP A 127 -4.97 12.58 5.54
N GLY A 128 -4.88 12.85 6.85
CA GLY A 128 -4.46 14.16 7.36
C GLY A 128 -5.56 15.23 7.27
N PHE A 129 -5.21 16.44 6.83
CA PHE A 129 -6.10 17.60 6.75
C PHE A 129 -6.80 17.66 5.38
N VAL A 130 -7.73 16.73 5.18
CA VAL A 130 -8.44 16.50 3.90
C VAL A 130 -9.96 16.44 4.08
N SER A 131 -10.50 17.26 4.99
CA SER A 131 -11.92 17.28 5.40
C SER A 131 -12.82 18.16 4.53
N GLU A 132 -12.30 18.74 3.45
CA GLU A 132 -13.01 19.69 2.60
C GLU A 132 -14.14 19.02 1.83
N SER A 133 -15.35 19.60 1.87
CA SER A 133 -16.59 19.03 1.30
C SER A 133 -16.46 18.60 -0.15
N GLN A 134 -15.66 19.30 -0.95
CA GLN A 134 -15.38 18.97 -2.34
C GLN A 134 -14.79 17.56 -2.55
N LEU A 135 -14.09 17.01 -1.55
CA LEU A 135 -13.51 15.67 -1.61
C LEU A 135 -14.54 14.56 -1.32
N ALA A 136 -15.74 14.90 -0.85
CA ALA A 136 -16.86 13.96 -0.70
C ALA A 136 -17.62 13.71 -2.03
N ASP A 137 -17.36 14.51 -3.07
CA ASP A 137 -17.98 14.34 -4.37
C ASP A 137 -17.40 13.10 -5.08
N SER A 138 -18.07 11.96 -4.90
CA SER A 138 -17.71 10.68 -5.52
C SER A 138 -17.95 10.65 -7.02
N THR A 139 -18.73 11.58 -7.59
CA THR A 139 -18.87 11.70 -9.04
C THR A 139 -17.63 12.33 -9.66
N ARG A 140 -17.04 13.30 -8.95
CA ARG A 140 -15.81 13.98 -9.36
C ARG A 140 -14.54 13.20 -9.00
N PHE A 141 -14.52 12.52 -7.85
CA PHE A 141 -13.37 11.78 -7.35
C PHE A 141 -13.68 10.29 -7.07
N PRO A 142 -14.09 9.51 -8.08
CA PRO A 142 -14.53 8.12 -7.90
C PRO A 142 -13.42 7.15 -7.43
N PHE A 143 -12.15 7.52 -7.57
CA PHE A 143 -11.01 6.71 -7.11
C PHE A 143 -10.36 7.26 -5.85
N VAL A 144 -10.97 8.25 -5.19
CA VAL A 144 -10.50 8.78 -3.90
C VAL A 144 -11.38 8.25 -2.78
N THR A 145 -10.74 7.79 -1.72
CA THR A 145 -11.42 7.51 -0.45
C THR A 145 -10.57 8.04 0.69
N SER A 146 -11.19 8.50 1.77
CA SER A 146 -10.46 9.03 2.93
C SER A 146 -10.94 8.41 4.23
N VAL A 147 -10.00 8.27 5.16
CA VAL A 147 -10.28 7.88 6.55
C VAL A 147 -10.76 9.06 7.40
N GLN A 148 -10.65 10.30 6.90
CA GLN A 148 -11.08 11.50 7.61
C GLN A 148 -12.55 11.81 7.26
N PRO A 149 -13.40 12.17 8.24
CA PRO A 149 -14.75 12.67 7.96
C PRO A 149 -14.68 13.93 7.11
N THR A 150 -15.42 13.94 6.00
CA THR A 150 -15.56 15.13 5.17
C THR A 150 -16.68 16.01 5.71
N ALA A 151 -16.46 17.33 5.71
CA ALA A 151 -17.52 18.29 6.01
C ALA A 151 -18.67 18.15 5.00
N THR A 152 -19.89 18.05 5.49
CA THR A 152 -21.10 18.14 4.67
C THR A 152 -21.66 19.56 4.80
N THR A 153 -21.90 20.21 3.67
CA THR A 153 -22.61 21.51 3.59
C THR A 153 -24.07 21.28 3.25
#